data_AF-F8P498-F1
#
_entry.id   AF-F8P498-F1
#
_cell.length_a   1.000
_cell.length_b   1.000
_cell.length_c   1.000
_cell.angle_alpha   90.00
_cell.angle_beta   90.00
_cell.angle_gamma   90.00
#
_symmetry.space_group_name_H-M   'P 1'
#
loop_
_entity.id
_entity.type
_entity.pdbx_description
1 polymer ?
#
loop_
_entity_poly.entity_id
_entity_poly.type
_entity_poly.pdbx_seq_one_letter_code
_entity_poly.pdbx_strand_id
1 'polypeptide(L)'
;MESLINDRRSRLELVPATSYQRLLVHRCSAYHRLQPDTDQLTKNITITATIESRIPSRRICELVPAESYPQPTFKIMRRTTNDRGRSKPQSQAESVAGEDAELSDVEPSESGSLGGRSNATGSSKKRLTIEEREAAYNEARSRIFMDFEE
;
A
#
# COMPACT_ATOMS: atom_id res chain seq x y z
N MET A 1 -2.55 9.02 -24.69
CA MET A 1 -3.51 9.79 -25.52
C MET A 1 -2.80 10.46 -26.67
N GLU A 2 -1.73 11.23 -26.44
CA GLU A 2 -0.90 11.78 -27.53
C GLU A 2 -0.40 10.71 -28.51
N SER A 3 0.03 9.54 -28.01
CA SER A 3 0.42 8.40 -28.84
C SER A 3 -0.69 7.88 -29.76
N LEU A 4 -1.97 8.00 -29.37
CA LEU A 4 -3.09 7.62 -30.22
C LEU A 4 -3.15 8.50 -31.47
N ILE A 5 -2.90 9.81 -31.30
CA ILE A 5 -2.91 10.81 -32.37
C ILE A 5 -1.63 10.71 -33.21
N ASN A 6 -0.46 10.62 -32.57
CA ASN A 6 0.84 10.58 -33.24
C ASN A 6 1.06 9.29 -34.02
N ASP A 7 0.79 8.14 -33.40
CA ASP A 7 1.00 6.82 -34.03
C ASP A 7 -0.17 6.46 -34.96
N ARG A 8 -1.15 7.36 -35.14
CA ARG A 8 -2.40 7.14 -35.90
C ARG A 8 -3.10 5.83 -35.53
N ARG A 9 -3.06 5.47 -34.25
CA ARG A 9 -3.81 4.32 -33.74
C ARG A 9 -5.29 4.70 -33.73
N SER A 10 -6.14 3.77 -34.17
CA SER A 10 -7.58 4.02 -34.22
C SER A 10 -8.22 4.03 -32.83
N ARG A 11 -7.76 3.16 -31.92
CA ARG A 11 -8.43 2.88 -30.64
C ARG A 11 -7.43 2.58 -29.52
N LEU A 12 -7.78 2.97 -28.30
CA LEU A 12 -7.10 2.62 -27.04
C LEU A 12 -8.15 2.15 -26.02
N GLU A 13 -7.97 0.97 -25.45
CA GLU A 13 -8.81 0.47 -24.38
C GLU A 13 -8.12 0.66 -23.02
N LEU A 14 -8.86 1.17 -22.04
CA LEU A 14 -8.39 1.43 -20.68
C LEU A 14 -9.33 0.76 -19.67
N VAL A 15 -8.75 0.17 -18.63
CA VAL A 15 -9.46 -0.43 -17.50
C VAL A 15 -9.15 0.39 -16.23
N PRO A 16 -9.80 1.55 -16.04
CA PRO A 16 -9.58 2.37 -14.86
C PRO A 16 -10.09 1.67 -13.59
N ALA A 17 -9.23 1.56 -12.58
CA ALA A 17 -9.54 0.88 -11.32
C ALA A 17 -10.34 1.78 -10.38
N THR A 18 -10.09 3.09 -10.37
CA THR A 18 -10.73 4.04 -9.45
C THR A 18 -11.64 5.03 -10.18
N SER A 19 -12.59 5.62 -9.45
CA SER A 19 -13.44 6.71 -9.95
C SER A 19 -12.62 7.92 -10.39
N TYR A 20 -11.55 8.25 -9.64
CA TYR A 20 -10.64 9.32 -10.00
C TYR A 20 -9.89 9.03 -11.32
N GLN A 21 -9.43 7.80 -11.53
CA GLN A 21 -8.82 7.42 -12.81
C GLN A 21 -9.80 7.55 -13.96
N ARG A 22 -11.07 7.15 -13.79
CA ARG A 22 -12.13 7.37 -14.81
C ARG A 22 -12.29 8.85 -15.12
N LEU A 23 -12.39 9.69 -14.09
CA LEU A 23 -12.49 11.14 -14.24
C LEU A 23 -11.32 11.70 -15.04
N LEU A 24 -10.09 11.32 -14.69
CA LEU A 24 -8.88 11.76 -15.41
C LEU A 24 -8.91 11.34 -16.87
N VAL A 25 -9.34 10.11 -17.18
CA VAL A 25 -9.50 9.64 -18.56
C VAL A 25 -10.47 10.55 -19.32
N HIS A 26 -11.66 10.82 -18.79
CA HIS A 26 -12.62 11.70 -19.46
C HIS A 26 -12.09 13.13 -19.66
N ARG A 27 -11.43 13.70 -18.65
CA ARG A 27 -10.83 15.05 -18.73
C ARG A 27 -9.74 15.09 -19.80
N CYS A 28 -8.85 14.10 -19.83
CA CYS A 28 -7.79 14.00 -20.83
C CYS A 28 -8.35 13.77 -22.23
N SER A 29 -9.39 12.94 -22.40
CA SER A 29 -10.04 12.73 -23.70
C SER A 29 -10.64 14.02 -24.22
N ALA A 30 -11.36 14.77 -23.38
CA ALA A 30 -11.92 16.07 -23.76
C ALA A 30 -10.82 17.08 -24.13
N TYR A 31 -9.72 17.10 -23.39
CA TYR A 31 -8.59 18.01 -23.66
C TYR A 31 -7.97 17.78 -25.04
N HIS A 32 -7.88 16.53 -25.48
CA HIS A 32 -7.32 16.15 -26.78
C HIS A 32 -8.36 16.00 -27.89
N ARG A 33 -9.64 16.34 -27.60
CA ARG A 33 -10.79 16.16 -28.51
C ARG A 33 -10.95 14.71 -29.02
N LEU A 34 -10.69 13.75 -28.15
CA LEU A 34 -10.89 12.32 -28.41
C LEU A 34 -12.31 11.92 -27.98
N GLN A 35 -12.83 10.85 -28.58
CA GLN A 35 -14.15 10.32 -28.23
C GLN A 35 -14.01 9.15 -27.25
N PRO A 36 -14.34 9.33 -25.95
CA PRO A 36 -14.44 8.22 -25.01
C PRO A 36 -15.79 7.53 -25.12
N ASP A 37 -15.77 6.20 -25.19
CA ASP A 37 -16.92 5.31 -25.13
C ASP A 37 -16.79 4.42 -23.88
N THR A 38 -17.85 4.32 -23.09
CA THR A 38 -17.83 3.56 -21.84
C THR A 38 -18.74 2.35 -21.96
N ASP A 39 -18.17 1.17 -21.81
CA ASP A 39 -18.96 -0.06 -21.79
C ASP A 39 -19.71 -0.17 -20.46
N GLN A 40 -21.04 -0.31 -20.52
CA GLN A 40 -21.89 -0.41 -19.33
C GLN A 40 -21.69 -1.72 -18.56
N LEU A 41 -21.24 -2.79 -19.23
CA LEU A 41 -21.04 -4.09 -18.61
C LEU A 41 -19.70 -4.17 -17.88
N THR A 42 -18.61 -3.92 -18.62
CA THR A 42 -17.24 -4.05 -18.05
C THR A 42 -16.77 -2.80 -17.32
N LYS A 43 -17.43 -1.65 -17.54
CA LYS A 43 -16.97 -0.32 -17.08
C LYS A 43 -15.59 0.07 -17.66
N ASN A 44 -15.16 -0.59 -18.73
CA ASN A 44 -13.97 -0.23 -19.48
C ASN A 44 -14.25 1.04 -20.29
N ILE A 45 -13.19 1.83 -20.51
CA ILE A 45 -13.27 3.03 -21.33
C ILE A 45 -12.45 2.79 -22.59
N THR A 46 -13.12 2.85 -23.72
CA THR A 46 -12.53 2.87 -25.04
C THR A 46 -12.35 4.30 -25.49
N ILE A 47 -11.20 4.65 -26.07
CA ILE A 47 -10.93 5.97 -26.62
C ILE A 47 -10.63 5.81 -28.10
N THR A 48 -11.36 6.53 -28.94
CA THR A 48 -11.23 6.51 -30.39
C THR A 48 -10.73 7.87 -30.89
N ALA A 49 -9.79 7.85 -31.83
CA ALA A 49 -9.34 9.06 -32.51
C ALA A 49 -10.37 9.49 -33.55
N THR A 50 -10.79 10.76 -33.50
CA THR A 50 -11.72 11.38 -34.47
C THR A 50 -10.98 12.38 -35.35
N ILE A 51 -11.65 12.90 -36.39
CA ILE A 51 -11.08 13.94 -37.28
C ILE A 51 -10.78 15.23 -36.52
N GLU A 52 -11.49 15.48 -35.42
CA GLU A 52 -11.28 16.64 -34.55
C GLU A 52 -10.16 16.47 -33.53
N SER A 53 -9.61 15.25 -33.42
CA SER A 53 -8.55 14.95 -32.47
C SER A 53 -7.30 15.78 -32.75
N ARG A 54 -6.77 16.42 -31.71
CA ARG A 54 -5.63 17.33 -31.85
C ARG A 54 -4.78 17.34 -30.58
N ILE A 55 -3.49 17.53 -30.77
CA ILE A 55 -2.56 17.86 -29.68
C ILE A 55 -2.77 19.34 -29.29
N PRO A 56 -3.12 19.62 -28.02
CA PRO A 56 -3.29 20.99 -27.53
C PRO A 56 -2.00 21.82 -27.63
N SER A 57 -2.15 23.14 -27.71
CA SER A 57 -1.01 24.06 -27.94
C SER A 57 -0.02 24.12 -26.77
N ARG A 58 -0.51 24.00 -25.53
CA ARG A 58 0.32 23.81 -24.34
C ARG A 58 0.14 22.37 -23.88
N ARG A 59 1.23 21.69 -23.52
CA ARG A 59 1.13 20.34 -22.94
C ARG A 59 0.93 20.43 -21.44
N ILE A 60 0.29 19.42 -20.86
CA ILE A 60 0.06 19.37 -19.40
C ILE A 60 1.38 19.41 -18.63
N CYS A 61 2.44 18.78 -19.16
CA CYS A 61 3.79 18.82 -18.58
C CYS A 61 4.47 20.20 -18.63
N GLU A 62 4.01 21.12 -19.47
CA GLU A 62 4.54 22.49 -19.54
C GLU A 62 3.86 23.42 -18.53
N LEU A 63 2.66 23.06 -18.08
CA LEU A 63 1.87 23.86 -17.13
C LEU A 63 2.30 23.62 -15.68
N VAL A 64 2.84 22.43 -15.40
CA VAL A 64 3.24 22.03 -14.05
C VAL A 64 4.75 21.80 -14.07
N PRO A 65 5.54 22.55 -13.28
CA PRO A 65 6.95 22.27 -13.09
C PRO A 65 7.14 20.81 -12.69
N ALA A 66 8.11 20.13 -13.29
CA ALA A 66 8.39 18.75 -12.93
C ALA A 66 8.74 18.68 -11.43
N GLU A 67 7.88 18.03 -10.63
CA GLU A 67 8.24 17.72 -9.25
C GLU A 67 9.47 16.81 -9.27
N SER A 68 10.56 17.27 -8.66
CA SER A 68 11.75 16.45 -8.44
C SER A 68 11.43 15.43 -7.34
N TYR A 69 10.87 14.29 -7.71
CA TYR A 69 10.77 13.18 -6.78
C TYR A 69 12.18 12.64 -6.51
N PRO A 70 12.68 12.66 -5.26
CA PRO A 70 13.91 11.96 -4.95
C PRO A 70 13.71 10.49 -5.32
N GLN A 71 14.56 9.98 -6.21
CA GLN A 71 14.55 8.56 -6.54
C GLN A 71 14.71 7.78 -5.23
N PRO A 72 13.86 6.78 -4.96
CA PRO A 72 13.97 6.02 -3.72
C PRO A 72 15.37 5.42 -3.65
N THR A 73 16.11 5.76 -2.60
CA THR A 73 17.50 5.31 -2.35
C THR A 73 17.57 3.81 -2.06
N PHE A 74 16.42 3.16 -1.90
CA PHE A 74 16.29 1.73 -1.64
C PHE A 74 15.50 1.03 -2.76
N LYS A 75 15.86 -0.22 -3.03
CA LYS A 75 15.20 -1.04 -4.04
C LYS A 75 13.88 -1.56 -3.49
N ILE A 76 12.77 -1.14 -4.07
CA ILE A 76 11.44 -1.70 -3.78
C ILE A 76 11.27 -2.98 -4.60
N MET A 77 11.06 -4.12 -3.93
CA MET A 77 10.63 -5.36 -4.58
C MET A 77 9.27 -5.14 -5.25
N ARG A 78 9.22 -5.21 -6.59
CA ARG A 78 7.97 -5.09 -7.33
C ARG A 78 7.11 -6.33 -7.07
N ARG A 79 5.94 -6.17 -6.47
CA ARG A 79 4.91 -7.21 -6.46
C ARG A 79 4.38 -7.36 -7.88
N THR A 80 4.62 -8.50 -8.51
CA THR A 80 4.03 -8.80 -9.82
C THR A 80 2.52 -8.98 -9.65
N THR A 81 1.73 -8.64 -10.66
CA THR A 81 0.28 -8.86 -10.63
C THR A 81 -0.09 -10.33 -10.43
N ASN A 82 0.84 -11.24 -10.71
CA ASN A 82 0.69 -12.68 -10.52
C ASN A 82 0.60 -13.10 -9.04
N ASP A 83 1.18 -12.33 -8.11
CA ASP A 83 1.11 -12.64 -6.66
C ASP A 83 -0.26 -12.35 -6.04
N ARG A 84 -1.08 -11.49 -6.69
CA ARG A 84 -2.42 -11.14 -6.17
C ARG A 84 -3.43 -12.27 -6.30
N GLY A 85 -3.15 -13.29 -7.11
CA GLY A 85 -4.03 -14.45 -7.28
C GLY A 85 -3.87 -15.55 -6.20
N ARG A 86 -2.82 -15.48 -5.36
CA ARG A 86 -2.50 -16.55 -4.40
C ARG A 86 -2.60 -16.16 -2.92
N SER A 87 -2.93 -14.90 -2.61
CA SER A 87 -3.22 -14.49 -1.24
C SER A 87 -4.73 -14.28 -1.06
N LYS A 88 -5.44 -15.34 -0.65
CA LYS A 88 -6.73 -15.22 0.03
C LYS A 88 -6.58 -14.23 1.20
N PRO A 89 -7.41 -13.19 1.34
CA PRO A 89 -7.55 -12.52 2.62
C PRO A 89 -8.46 -13.41 3.48
N GLN A 90 -7.87 -14.33 4.23
CA GLN A 90 -8.55 -14.96 5.36
C GLN A 90 -7.84 -14.53 6.63
N SER A 91 -7.99 -13.24 6.95
CA SER A 91 -7.89 -12.77 8.32
C SER A 91 -9.33 -12.63 8.82
N GLN A 92 -9.88 -13.72 9.35
CA GLN A 92 -10.97 -13.59 10.31
C GLN A 92 -10.39 -12.90 11.54
N ALA A 93 -10.81 -11.67 11.78
CA ALA A 93 -10.71 -11.01 13.06
C ALA A 93 -12.10 -10.49 13.39
N GLU A 94 -13.01 -11.42 13.71
CA GLU A 94 -14.31 -11.14 14.29
C GLU A 94 -14.51 -12.18 15.41
N SER A 95 -13.95 -11.85 16.57
CA SER A 95 -14.28 -12.48 17.83
C SER A 95 -14.56 -11.36 18.81
N VAL A 96 -15.80 -10.86 18.75
CA VAL A 96 -16.47 -10.19 19.87
C VAL A 96 -17.73 -11.00 20.15
N ALA A 97 -17.54 -12.17 20.76
CA ALA A 97 -18.59 -12.83 21.52
C ALA A 97 -18.83 -11.95 22.75
N GLY A 98 -19.85 -11.10 22.65
CA GLY A 98 -20.36 -10.33 23.78
C GLY A 98 -21.06 -11.26 24.75
N GLU A 99 -20.81 -10.97 26.03
CA GLU A 99 -21.67 -11.19 27.19
C GLU A 99 -22.27 -12.59 27.40
N ASP A 100 -21.64 -13.35 28.28
CA ASP A 100 -22.40 -13.99 29.35
C ASP A 100 -21.59 -13.99 30.64
N ALA A 101 -22.32 -13.74 31.72
CA ALA A 101 -21.81 -13.49 33.05
C ALA A 101 -21.24 -14.76 33.71
N GLU A 102 -20.53 -14.50 34.80
CA GLU A 102 -20.41 -15.36 35.99
C GLU A 102 -19.13 -16.22 36.14
N LEU A 103 -18.49 -15.97 37.29
CA LEU A 103 -17.63 -16.85 38.09
C LEU A 103 -16.09 -16.64 38.02
N SER A 104 -15.61 -16.18 39.17
CA SER A 104 -14.25 -16.05 39.67
C SER A 104 -13.38 -17.30 39.58
N ASP A 105 -12.07 -17.13 39.35
CA ASP A 105 -11.05 -17.68 40.23
C ASP A 105 -9.70 -16.94 40.09
N VAL A 106 -9.09 -16.62 41.23
CA VAL A 106 -7.76 -16.03 41.34
C VAL A 106 -6.76 -17.18 41.37
N GLU A 107 -6.09 -17.43 40.26
CA GLU A 107 -4.83 -18.18 40.25
C GLU A 107 -3.78 -17.41 39.43
N PRO A 108 -2.57 -17.16 39.96
CA PRO A 108 -1.48 -16.64 39.15
C PRO A 108 -1.04 -17.75 38.20
N SER A 109 -1.59 -17.76 36.98
CA SER A 109 -1.22 -18.72 35.93
C SER A 109 0.27 -18.63 35.62
N GLU A 110 1.02 -19.65 36.06
CA GLU A 110 2.45 -19.85 35.80
C GLU A 110 2.72 -20.48 34.41
N SER A 111 1.78 -20.34 33.48
CA SER A 111 1.89 -20.93 32.14
C SER A 111 2.67 -20.00 31.22
N GLY A 112 3.99 -20.19 31.21
CA GLY A 112 4.91 -19.53 30.30
C GLY A 112 4.51 -19.76 28.84
N SER A 113 4.18 -18.66 28.15
CA SER A 113 3.99 -18.63 26.70
C SER A 113 5.30 -18.97 25.99
N LEU A 114 5.46 -20.25 25.65
CA LEU A 114 6.48 -20.76 24.73
C LEU A 114 6.08 -20.39 23.29
N GLY A 115 6.11 -19.09 23.00
CA GLY A 115 5.66 -18.53 21.72
C GLY A 115 6.60 -17.47 21.15
N GLY A 116 7.92 -17.69 21.22
CA GLY A 116 8.92 -16.73 20.74
C GLY A 116 9.93 -17.36 19.78
N ARG A 117 9.57 -17.51 18.50
CA ARG A 117 10.53 -17.89 17.45
C ARG A 117 11.47 -16.71 17.21
N SER A 118 12.69 -16.77 17.75
CA SER A 118 13.78 -15.90 17.29
C SER A 118 15.10 -16.66 17.22
N ASN A 119 15.64 -16.63 16.00
CA ASN A 119 16.99 -16.93 15.54
C ASN A 119 18.01 -17.44 16.58
N ALA A 120 18.46 -18.68 16.36
CA ALA A 120 19.64 -19.24 16.97
C ALA A 120 20.91 -18.47 16.50
N THR A 121 21.45 -17.63 17.38
CA THR A 121 22.90 -17.41 17.47
C THR A 121 23.28 -17.60 18.93
N GLY A 122 24.33 -18.38 19.14
CA GLY A 122 24.59 -19.09 20.39
C GLY A 122 24.80 -18.19 21.60
N SER A 123 24.01 -18.46 22.64
CA SER A 123 24.45 -18.44 24.02
C SER A 123 23.37 -19.19 24.79
N SER A 124 23.74 -20.29 25.45
CA SER A 124 22.88 -20.98 26.40
C SER A 124 22.46 -19.98 27.48
N LYS A 125 21.30 -19.33 27.29
CA LYS A 125 20.74 -18.34 28.20
C LYS A 125 20.47 -19.03 29.53
N LYS A 126 21.43 -18.91 30.45
CA LYS A 126 21.16 -19.05 31.88
C LYS A 126 20.02 -18.09 32.19
N ARG A 127 19.05 -18.53 32.99
CA ARG A 127 17.95 -17.68 33.45
C ARG A 127 18.59 -16.50 34.19
N LEU A 128 18.66 -15.34 33.54
CA LEU A 128 19.19 -14.11 34.15
C LEU A 128 18.33 -13.78 35.36
N THR A 129 18.97 -13.34 36.43
CA THR A 129 18.26 -12.90 37.63
C THR A 129 17.40 -11.69 37.29
N ILE A 130 16.40 -11.40 38.14
CA ILE A 130 15.49 -10.27 37.92
C ILE A 130 16.26 -8.94 37.85
N GLU A 131 17.25 -8.77 38.73
CA GLU A 131 18.11 -7.60 38.82
C GLU A 131 18.92 -7.37 37.53
N GLU A 132 19.51 -8.43 36.98
CA GLU A 132 20.29 -8.35 35.75
C GLU A 132 19.41 -7.96 34.55
N ARG A 133 18.15 -8.42 34.54
CA ARG A 133 17.17 -8.07 33.51
C ARG A 133 16.75 -6.60 33.62
N GLU A 134 16.57 -6.08 34.82
CA GLU A 134 16.21 -4.68 35.07
C GLU A 134 17.35 -3.72 34.70
N ALA A 135 18.60 -4.08 35.02
CA ALA A 135 19.77 -3.30 34.62
C ALA A 135 19.87 -3.16 33.09
N ALA A 136 19.71 -4.27 32.36
CA ALA A 136 19.73 -4.25 30.89
C ALA A 136 18.58 -3.43 30.29
N TYR A 137 17.39 -3.48 30.90
CA TYR A 137 16.26 -2.64 30.50
C TYR A 137 16.55 -1.16 30.73
N ASN A 138 17.07 -0.79 31.90
CA ASN A 138 17.37 0.60 32.25
C ASN A 138 18.50 1.18 31.38
N GLU A 139 19.55 0.40 31.10
CA GLU A 139 20.60 0.78 30.16
C GLU A 139 20.03 1.04 28.76
N ALA A 140 19.26 0.11 28.22
CA ALA A 140 18.62 0.27 26.92
C ALA A 140 17.65 1.46 26.89
N ARG A 141 16.89 1.66 27.97
CA ARG A 141 15.96 2.79 28.11
C ARG A 141 16.71 4.12 28.12
N SER A 142 17.80 4.23 28.88
CA SER A 142 18.63 5.44 28.84
C SER A 142 19.16 5.67 27.43
N ARG A 143 19.74 4.66 26.78
CA ARG A 143 20.27 4.79 25.41
C ARG A 143 19.24 5.24 24.36
N ILE A 144 17.99 4.78 24.47
CA ILE A 144 16.94 5.09 23.49
C ILE A 144 16.22 6.41 23.81
N PHE A 145 16.09 6.74 25.10
CA PHE A 145 15.22 7.83 25.57
C PHE A 145 15.97 8.94 26.32
N MET A 146 17.32 9.01 26.29
CA MET A 146 18.08 10.15 26.86
C MET A 146 17.81 11.46 26.11
N ASP A 147 17.57 11.42 24.79
CA ASP A 147 17.41 12.62 23.95
C ASP A 147 15.93 13.02 23.71
N PHE A 148 14.99 12.39 24.42
CA PHE A 148 13.58 12.81 24.44
C PHE A 148 13.41 13.88 25.54
N GLU A 149 13.81 15.12 25.24
CA GLU A 149 13.35 16.30 25.99
C GLU A 149 11.86 16.56 25.64
N GLU A 150 11.06 16.91 26.66
CA GLU A 150 9.63 17.22 26.58
C GLU A 150 9.35 18.64 26.06
#